data_AF-A0A8W8LF66-F1
#
_entry.id   AF-A0A8W8LF66-F1
#
_cell.length_a   1.000
_cell.length_b   1.000
_cell.length_c   1.000
_cell.angle_alpha   90.00
_cell.angle_beta   90.00
_cell.angle_gamma   90.00
#
_symmetry.space_group_name_H-M   'P 1'
#
loop_
_entity.id
_entity.type
_entity.pdbx_description
1 polymer ?
#
loop_
_entity_poly.entity_id
_entity_poly.type
_entity_poly.pdbx_seq_one_letter_code
_entity_poly.pdbx_strand_id
1 'polypeptide(L)'
;MCRKELERLETENSRNTVIVTDYKQICTQLSERLEKQQTAHREELSRIKILVKSCEACSKMFDADGKVNLPEPKIDPEKMNPKIVDLQQQVRELELELAQTKLALVESECKTQDLTHSLHAAVSEIQASKNTWFTKTLNSIKEVANTHTGKKEPKD
;
A
#
# COMPACT_ATOMS: atom_id res chain seq x y z
N MET A 1 17.75 -27.53 -42.17
CA MET A 1 17.29 -27.06 -40.84
C MET A 1 16.66 -25.67 -40.87
N CYS A 2 17.25 -24.66 -41.53
CA CYS A 2 16.72 -23.28 -41.50
C CYS A 2 15.29 -23.12 -42.03
N ARG A 3 14.89 -23.85 -43.08
CA ARG A 3 13.55 -23.71 -43.68
C ARG A 3 12.41 -24.15 -42.75
N LYS A 4 12.61 -25.26 -42.03
CA LYS A 4 11.61 -25.78 -41.08
C LYS A 4 11.44 -24.86 -39.87
N GLU A 5 12.52 -24.24 -39.40
CA GLU A 5 12.44 -23.27 -38.31
C GLU A 5 11.78 -21.96 -38.76
N LEU A 6 12.03 -21.53 -40.00
CA LEU A 6 11.39 -20.35 -40.58
C LEU A 6 9.88 -20.56 -40.75
N GLU A 7 9.45 -21.71 -41.29
CA GLU A 7 8.03 -22.09 -41.38
C GLU A 7 7.37 -22.17 -39.99
N ARG A 8 8.08 -22.70 -38.97
CA ARG A 8 7.59 -22.73 -37.58
C ARG A 8 7.37 -21.31 -37.06
N LEU A 9 8.34 -20.42 -37.21
CA LEU A 9 8.24 -19.02 -36.77
C LEU A 9 7.14 -18.26 -37.53
N GLU A 10 6.95 -18.54 -38.82
CA GLU A 10 5.89 -17.92 -39.62
C GLU A 10 4.49 -18.34 -39.14
N THR A 11 4.29 -19.63 -38.84
CA THR A 11 3.03 -20.11 -38.25
C THR A 11 2.76 -19.54 -36.86
N GLU A 12 3.79 -19.42 -36.03
CA GLU A 12 3.70 -18.82 -34.70
C GLU A 12 3.38 -17.32 -34.78
N ASN A 13 4.03 -16.60 -35.71
CA ASN A 13 3.77 -15.19 -35.97
C ASN A 13 2.34 -14.95 -36.50
N SER A 14 1.86 -15.81 -37.39
CA SER A 14 0.49 -15.76 -37.89
C SER A 14 -0.53 -15.95 -36.75
N ARG A 15 -0.32 -16.97 -35.91
CA ARG A 15 -1.16 -17.21 -34.73
C ARG A 15 -1.16 -16.02 -33.77
N ASN A 16 0.01 -15.44 -33.49
CA ASN A 16 0.13 -14.28 -32.61
C ASN A 16 -0.59 -13.06 -33.22
N THR A 17 -0.53 -12.88 -34.55
CA THR A 17 -1.23 -11.80 -35.25
C THR A 17 -2.75 -11.94 -35.12
N VAL A 18 -3.29 -13.15 -35.24
CA VAL A 18 -4.72 -13.43 -35.02
C VAL A 18 -5.10 -13.11 -33.58
N ILE A 19 -4.34 -13.61 -32.59
CA ILE A 19 -4.61 -13.33 -31.16
C ILE A 19 -4.62 -11.83 -30.87
N VAL A 20 -3.68 -11.07 -31.42
CA VAL A 20 -3.62 -9.61 -31.24
C VAL A 20 -4.84 -8.92 -31.86
N THR A 21 -5.30 -9.40 -33.02
CA THR A 21 -6.48 -8.85 -33.70
C THR A 21 -7.76 -9.13 -32.91
N ASP A 22 -7.93 -10.38 -32.45
CA ASP A 22 -9.05 -10.78 -31.62
C ASP A 22 -9.08 -10.00 -30.30
N TYR A 23 -7.92 -9.84 -29.65
CA TYR A 23 -7.80 -9.06 -28.43
C TYR A 23 -8.24 -7.60 -28.64
N LYS A 24 -7.80 -6.96 -29.72
CA LYS A 24 -8.22 -5.60 -30.07
C LYS A 24 -9.73 -5.52 -30.33
N GLN A 25 -10.28 -6.50 -31.05
CA GLN A 25 -11.72 -6.56 -31.32
C GLN A 25 -12.53 -6.70 -30.02
N ILE A 26 -12.11 -7.58 -29.11
CA ILE A 26 -12.75 -7.74 -27.79
C ILE A 26 -12.70 -6.42 -27.02
N CYS A 27 -11.55 -5.74 -27.01
CA CYS A 27 -11.42 -4.45 -26.34
C CYS A 27 -12.39 -3.41 -26.91
N THR A 28 -12.47 -3.28 -28.24
CA THR A 28 -13.41 -2.36 -28.89
C THR A 28 -14.86 -2.68 -28.53
N GLN A 29 -15.25 -3.96 -28.59
CA GLN A 29 -16.61 -4.39 -28.24
C GLN A 29 -16.96 -4.11 -26.77
N LEU A 30 -16.02 -4.33 -25.85
CA LEU A 30 -16.20 -4.04 -24.43
C LEU A 30 -16.35 -2.53 -24.19
N SER A 31 -15.53 -1.71 -24.84
CA SER A 31 -15.63 -0.25 -24.77
C SER A 31 -16.97 0.26 -25.28
N GLU A 32 -17.42 -0.19 -26.46
CA GLU A 32 -18.73 0.18 -27.00
C GLU A 32 -19.89 -0.23 -26.08
N ARG A 33 -19.80 -1.44 -25.49
CA ARG A 33 -20.83 -1.91 -24.56
C ARG A 33 -20.86 -1.07 -23.29
N LEU A 34 -19.71 -0.70 -22.75
CA LEU A 34 -19.60 0.16 -21.58
C LEU A 34 -20.19 1.55 -21.85
N GLU A 35 -19.87 2.16 -23.00
CA GLU A 35 -20.39 3.47 -23.40
C GLU A 35 -21.92 3.44 -23.56
N LYS A 36 -22.47 2.39 -24.19
CA LYS A 36 -23.92 2.21 -24.30
C LYS A 36 -24.59 2.08 -22.93
N GLN A 37 -24.01 1.29 -22.02
CA GLN A 37 -24.53 1.15 -20.66
C GLN A 37 -24.46 2.46 -19.87
N GLN A 38 -23.33 3.17 -19.94
CA GLN A 38 -23.17 4.46 -19.27
C GLN A 38 -24.17 5.51 -19.76
N THR A 39 -24.39 5.56 -21.08
CA THR A 39 -25.35 6.48 -21.69
C THR A 39 -26.78 6.14 -21.26
N ALA A 40 -27.18 4.88 -21.36
CA ALA A 40 -28.50 4.42 -20.92
C ALA A 40 -28.75 4.67 -19.42
N HIS A 41 -27.76 4.41 -18.56
CA HIS A 41 -27.87 4.70 -17.13
C HIS A 41 -27.96 6.19 -16.84
N ARG A 42 -27.21 7.03 -17.55
CA ARG A 42 -27.28 8.49 -17.41
C ARG A 42 -28.66 9.02 -17.79
N GLU A 43 -29.24 8.50 -18.87
CA GLU A 43 -30.59 8.86 -19.31
C GLU A 43 -31.65 8.41 -18.30
N GLU A 44 -31.55 7.20 -17.75
CA GLU A 44 -32.47 6.71 -16.72
C GLU A 44 -32.38 7.54 -15.44
N LEU A 45 -31.17 7.86 -14.97
CA LEU A 45 -30.99 8.74 -13.81
C LEU A 45 -31.57 10.13 -14.06
N SER A 46 -31.40 10.68 -15.27
CA SER A 46 -31.99 11.96 -15.65
C SER A 46 -33.53 11.89 -15.61
N ARG A 47 -34.12 10.81 -16.13
CA ARG A 47 -35.56 10.56 -16.09
C ARG A 47 -36.08 10.49 -14.65
N ILE A 48 -35.44 9.70 -13.79
CA ILE A 48 -35.78 9.61 -12.36
C ILE A 48 -35.66 10.99 -11.70
N LYS A 49 -34.59 11.75 -11.98
CA LYS A 49 -34.40 13.09 -11.42
C LYS A 49 -35.52 14.04 -11.81
N ILE A 50 -36.00 13.98 -13.06
CA ILE A 50 -37.15 14.78 -13.51
C ILE A 50 -38.43 14.37 -12.78
N LEU A 51 -38.71 13.07 -12.66
CA LEU A 51 -39.89 12.54 -11.96
C LEU A 51 -39.88 12.87 -10.45
N VAL A 52 -38.72 12.80 -9.81
CA VAL A 52 -38.56 13.18 -8.40
C VAL A 52 -38.79 14.68 -8.21
N LYS A 53 -38.26 15.51 -9.12
CA LYS A 53 -38.46 16.97 -9.09
C LYS A 53 -39.90 17.39 -9.39
N SER A 54 -40.66 16.63 -10.18
CA SER A 54 -42.07 16.93 -10.47
C SER A 54 -43.01 16.55 -9.32
N CYS A 55 -42.55 15.76 -8.35
CA CYS A 55 -43.30 15.45 -7.14
C CYS A 55 -43.05 16.50 -6.06
N GLU A 56 -44.10 17.20 -5.60
CA GLU A 56 -43.99 18.27 -4.60
C GLU A 56 -43.47 17.79 -3.24
N ALA A 57 -43.79 16.55 -2.85
CA ALA A 57 -43.29 15.94 -1.62
C ALA A 57 -41.82 15.52 -1.74
N CYS A 58 -41.44 14.89 -2.86
CA CYS A 58 -40.08 14.39 -3.04
C CYS A 58 -39.08 15.50 -3.36
N SER A 59 -39.47 16.54 -4.10
CA SER A 59 -38.58 17.63 -4.52
C SER A 59 -37.90 18.35 -3.34
N LYS A 60 -38.56 18.39 -2.17
CA LYS A 60 -38.04 19.00 -0.94
C LYS A 60 -37.03 18.11 -0.20
N MET A 61 -37.01 16.82 -0.52
CA MET A 61 -36.15 15.82 0.13
C MET A 61 -34.79 15.67 -0.56
N PHE A 62 -34.60 16.21 -1.76
CA PHE A 62 -33.36 16.05 -2.53
C PHE A 62 -32.75 17.41 -2.87
N ASP A 63 -31.41 17.50 -2.81
CA ASP A 63 -30.68 18.68 -3.28
C ASP A 63 -30.53 18.70 -4.82
N ALA A 64 -29.91 19.76 -5.34
CA ALA A 64 -29.67 19.91 -6.79
C ALA A 64 -28.81 18.77 -7.38
N ASP A 65 -28.01 18.12 -6.55
CA ASP A 65 -27.09 17.04 -6.90
C ASP A 65 -27.73 15.64 -6.72
N GLY A 66 -28.93 15.56 -6.15
CA GLY A 66 -29.67 14.32 -5.91
C GLY A 66 -29.32 13.61 -4.61
N LYS A 67 -28.63 14.28 -3.67
CA LYS A 67 -28.47 13.77 -2.30
C LYS A 67 -29.72 14.08 -1.49
N VAL A 68 -30.05 13.16 -0.60
CA VAL A 68 -31.18 13.33 0.31
C VAL A 68 -30.81 14.39 1.34
N ASN A 69 -31.53 15.50 1.33
CA ASN A 69 -31.50 16.52 2.37
C ASN A 69 -32.41 16.05 3.51
N LEU A 70 -31.95 15.03 4.26
CA LEU A 70 -32.56 14.75 5.56
C LEU A 70 -32.13 15.89 6.48
N PRO A 71 -33.08 16.57 7.15
CA PRO A 71 -32.71 17.37 8.31
C PRO A 71 -31.91 16.46 9.24
N GLU A 72 -30.73 16.89 9.68
CA GLU A 72 -30.07 16.23 10.81
C GLU A 72 -31.13 16.04 11.88
N PRO A 73 -31.27 14.81 12.43
CA PRO A 73 -32.27 14.58 13.45
C PRO A 73 -31.95 15.57 14.57
N LYS A 74 -32.83 16.56 14.75
CA LYS A 74 -32.85 17.37 15.96
C LYS A 74 -33.33 16.41 17.03
N ILE A 75 -32.38 15.72 17.66
CA ILE A 75 -32.66 14.77 18.71
C ILE A 75 -33.15 15.61 19.89
N ASP A 76 -34.47 15.71 20.07
CA ASP A 76 -35.07 16.25 21.29
C ASP A 76 -34.58 15.38 22.46
N PRO A 77 -33.78 15.92 23.40
CA PRO A 77 -33.21 15.13 24.50
C PRO A 77 -34.29 14.49 25.39
N GLU A 78 -35.51 15.05 25.42
CA GLU A 78 -36.65 14.53 26.19
C GLU A 78 -37.37 13.34 25.54
N LYS A 79 -37.12 13.04 24.25
CA LYS A 79 -37.71 11.88 23.54
C LYS A 79 -36.69 10.79 23.24
N MET A 80 -35.45 11.00 23.64
CA MET A 80 -34.36 10.06 23.39
C MET A 80 -34.49 8.86 24.33
N ASN A 81 -34.61 7.66 23.77
CA ASN A 81 -34.72 6.44 24.57
C ASN A 81 -33.49 6.34 25.50
N PRO A 82 -33.66 6.15 26.82
CA PRO A 82 -32.55 6.14 27.78
C PRO A 82 -31.46 5.13 27.40
N LYS A 83 -31.85 4.02 26.77
CA LYS A 83 -30.90 3.00 26.29
C LYS A 83 -29.99 3.51 25.17
N ILE A 84 -30.43 4.47 24.37
CA ILE A 84 -29.61 5.09 23.31
C ILE A 84 -28.55 6.00 23.95
N VAL A 85 -28.92 6.74 25.00
CA VAL A 85 -27.98 7.60 25.74
C VAL A 85 -26.90 6.75 26.41
N ASP A 86 -27.29 5.67 27.07
CA ASP A 86 -26.36 4.74 27.73
C ASP A 86 -25.40 4.09 26.73
N LEU A 87 -25.91 3.64 25.57
CA LEU A 87 -25.06 3.08 24.52
C LEU A 87 -24.10 4.11 23.92
N GLN A 88 -24.53 5.36 23.72
CA GLN A 88 -23.64 6.43 23.28
C GLN A 88 -22.55 6.73 24.30
N GLN A 89 -22.86 6.65 25.59
CA GLN A 89 -21.86 6.82 26.64
C GLN A 89 -20.83 5.69 26.63
N GLN A 90 -21.27 4.43 26.48
CA GLN A 90 -20.37 3.28 26.37
C GLN A 90 -19.48 3.36 25.12
N VAL A 91 -20.02 3.81 23.98
CA VAL A 91 -19.22 4.03 22.76
C VAL A 91 -18.13 5.06 23.02
N ARG A 92 -18.46 6.20 23.65
CA ARG A 92 -17.46 7.22 24.00
C ARG A 92 -16.37 6.69 24.94
N GLU A 93 -16.74 5.86 25.92
CA GLU A 93 -15.78 5.25 26.84
C GLU A 93 -14.84 4.29 26.11
N LEU A 94 -15.37 3.40 25.28
CA LEU A 94 -14.58 2.49 24.45
C LEU A 94 -13.67 3.23 23.46
N GLU A 95 -14.12 4.35 22.89
CA GLU A 95 -13.30 5.19 22.02
C GLU A 95 -12.11 5.82 22.77
N LEU A 96 -12.31 6.25 24.02
CA LEU A 96 -11.25 6.77 24.87
C LEU A 96 -10.24 5.69 25.26
N GLU A 97 -10.71 4.51 25.68
CA GLU A 97 -9.84 3.37 26.00
C GLU A 97 -9.03 2.93 24.77
N LEU A 98 -9.66 2.92 23.59
CA LEU A 98 -8.99 2.60 22.34
C LEU A 98 -7.90 3.63 22.01
N ALA A 99 -8.17 4.92 22.18
CA ALA A 99 -7.18 5.98 21.96
C ALA A 99 -5.99 5.85 22.92
N GLN A 100 -6.25 5.56 24.20
CA GLN A 100 -5.20 5.33 25.20
C GLN A 100 -4.35 4.10 24.87
N THR A 101 -4.98 2.98 24.50
CA THR A 101 -4.28 1.74 24.14
C THR A 101 -3.42 1.93 22.88
N LYS A 102 -3.93 2.67 21.88
CA LYS A 102 -3.17 3.02 20.68
C LYS A 102 -1.94 3.86 21.00
N LEU A 103 -2.06 4.83 21.91
CA LEU A 103 -0.92 5.64 22.35
C LEU A 103 0.14 4.77 23.04
N ALA A 104 -0.27 3.93 23.99
CA ALA A 104 0.64 3.03 24.69
C ALA A 104 1.36 2.05 23.75
N LEU A 105 0.68 1.57 22.70
CA LEU A 105 1.29 0.75 21.66
C LEU A 105 2.40 1.50 20.93
N VAL A 106 2.11 2.71 20.45
CA VAL A 106 3.11 3.55 19.74
C VAL A 106 4.32 3.85 20.62
N GLU A 107 4.10 4.18 21.90
CA GLU A 107 5.19 4.41 22.86
C GLU A 107 6.08 3.17 23.05
N SER A 108 5.47 1.98 23.14
CA SER A 108 6.19 0.71 23.24
C SER A 108 6.98 0.38 21.96
N GLU A 109 6.41 0.66 20.79
CA GLU A 109 7.07 0.47 19.50
C GLU A 109 8.28 1.40 19.35
N CYS A 110 8.12 2.69 19.69
CA CYS A 110 9.23 3.65 19.71
C CYS A 110 10.35 3.20 20.65
N LYS A 111 10.01 2.78 21.87
CA LYS A 111 11.00 2.28 22.83
C LYS A 111 11.75 1.05 22.30
N THR A 112 11.05 0.14 21.63
CA THR A 112 11.65 -1.03 21.00
C THR A 112 12.60 -0.63 19.88
N GLN A 113 12.20 0.37 19.08
CA GLN A 113 13.03 0.91 18.01
C GLN A 113 14.30 1.58 18.56
N ASP A 114 14.21 2.39 19.61
CA ASP A 114 15.35 3.04 20.26
C ASP A 114 16.35 2.02 20.81
N LEU A 115 15.86 0.99 21.51
CA LEU A 115 16.69 -0.11 22.01
C LEU A 115 17.37 -0.86 20.87
N THR A 116 16.64 -1.09 19.76
CA THR A 116 17.19 -1.73 18.57
C THR A 116 18.30 -0.89 17.96
N HIS A 117 18.12 0.43 17.85
CA HIS A 117 19.18 1.33 17.37
C HIS A 117 20.39 1.33 18.30
N SER A 118 20.18 1.38 19.62
CA SER A 118 21.27 1.32 20.61
C SER A 118 22.07 0.01 20.50
N LEU A 119 21.38 -1.13 20.33
CA LEU A 119 22.01 -2.42 20.10
C LEU A 119 22.85 -2.41 18.81
N HIS A 120 22.29 -1.95 17.70
CA HIS A 120 23.03 -1.88 16.43
C HIS A 120 24.27 -0.99 16.52
N ALA A 121 24.18 0.14 17.22
CA ALA A 121 25.32 1.02 17.47
C ALA A 121 26.42 0.29 18.27
N ALA A 122 26.07 -0.34 19.40
CA ALA A 122 27.02 -1.09 20.22
C ALA A 122 27.66 -2.27 19.45
N VAL A 123 26.89 -3.00 18.63
CA VAL A 123 27.42 -4.06 17.76
C VAL A 123 28.39 -3.50 16.72
N SER A 124 28.06 -2.34 16.13
CA SER A 124 28.95 -1.64 15.17
C SER A 124 30.26 -1.24 15.83
N GLU A 125 30.25 -0.71 17.05
CA GLU A 125 31.45 -0.36 17.82
C GLU A 125 32.31 -1.59 18.13
N ILE A 126 31.69 -2.71 18.52
CA ILE A 126 32.39 -3.97 18.75
C ILE A 126 33.02 -4.49 17.44
N GLN A 127 32.32 -4.39 16.32
CA GLN A 127 32.85 -4.80 15.02
C GLN A 127 33.99 -3.88 14.56
N ALA A 128 33.85 -2.56 14.71
CA ALA A 128 34.86 -1.58 14.36
C ALA A 128 36.12 -1.73 15.23
N SER A 129 35.96 -1.95 16.54
CA SER A 129 37.08 -2.22 17.43
C SER A 129 37.78 -3.53 17.03
N LYS A 130 37.04 -4.64 16.85
CA LYS A 130 37.59 -5.93 16.36
C LYS A 130 38.36 -5.78 15.05
N ASN A 131 37.81 -5.08 14.06
CA ASN A 131 38.48 -4.85 12.78
C ASN A 131 39.71 -3.96 12.91
N THR A 132 39.80 -3.12 13.95
CA THR A 132 40.93 -2.19 14.13
C THR A 132 42.10 -2.83 14.88
N TRP A 133 41.87 -3.46 16.03
CA TRP A 133 42.96 -4.05 16.81
C TRP A 133 43.44 -5.38 16.21
N PHE A 134 42.52 -6.24 15.75
CA PHE A 134 42.87 -7.55 15.20
C PHE A 134 43.68 -7.42 13.89
N THR A 135 43.26 -6.54 12.99
CA THR A 135 43.98 -6.30 11.73
C THR A 135 45.35 -5.66 11.96
N LYS A 136 45.48 -4.75 12.94
CA LYS A 136 46.77 -4.16 13.30
C LYS A 136 47.72 -5.18 13.92
N THR A 137 47.24 -6.04 14.82
CA THR A 137 48.05 -7.09 15.45
C THR A 137 48.48 -8.15 14.43
N LEU A 138 47.58 -8.62 13.56
CA LEU A 138 47.93 -9.59 12.52
C LEU A 138 48.94 -9.05 11.51
N ASN A 139 48.79 -7.79 11.10
CA ASN A 139 49.76 -7.18 10.19
C ASN A 139 51.13 -6.98 10.86
N SER A 140 51.20 -6.56 12.12
CA SER A 140 52.47 -6.50 12.86
C SER A 140 53.13 -7.87 13.04
N ILE A 141 52.35 -8.93 13.33
CA ILE A 141 52.91 -10.30 13.42
C ILE A 141 53.43 -10.75 12.05
N LYS A 142 52.71 -10.46 10.97
CA LYS A 142 53.13 -10.80 9.61
C LYS A 142 54.41 -10.06 9.18
N GLU A 143 54.54 -8.77 9.51
CA GLU A 143 55.78 -8.02 9.25
C GLU A 143 56.96 -8.57 10.05
N VAL A 144 56.78 -8.88 11.33
CA VAL A 144 57.83 -9.47 12.17
C VAL A 144 58.22 -10.87 11.69
N ALA A 145 57.28 -11.68 11.21
CA ALA A 145 57.58 -12.98 10.60
C ALA A 145 58.33 -12.85 9.27
N ASN A 146 58.00 -11.86 8.44
CA ASN A 146 58.63 -11.67 7.13
C ASN A 146 60.03 -11.03 7.21
N THR A 147 60.36 -10.36 8.32
CA THR A 147 61.73 -9.86 8.57
C THR A 147 62.69 -10.95 9.06
N HIS A 148 62.19 -12.09 9.57
CA HIS A 148 62.99 -13.23 10.01
C HIS A 148 63.40 -14.20 8.88
N THR A 149 62.68 -14.21 7.76
CA THR A 149 63.00 -15.06 6.59
C THR A 149 63.86 -14.35 5.53
N GLY A 150 64.17 -13.07 5.73
CA GLY A 150 64.81 -12.21 4.72
C GLY A 150 66.29 -11.88 4.93
N LYS A 151 67.05 -12.65 5.71
CA LYS A 151 68.51 -12.44 5.85
C LYS A 151 69.31 -13.75 5.88
N LYS A 152 69.80 -14.17 4.71
CA LYS A 152 71.23 -14.44 4.42
C LYS A 152 71.41 -15.05 3.03
N GLU A 153 71.68 -14.20 2.04
CA GLU A 153 72.80 -14.37 1.10
C GLU A 153 73.33 -12.97 0.77
N PRO A 154 74.65 -12.77 0.85
CA PRO A 154 75.31 -12.24 -0.34
C PRO A 154 76.62 -12.99 -0.67
N LYS A 155 76.84 -13.09 -1.98
CA LYS A 155 78.09 -13.43 -2.67
C LYS A 155 79.17 -12.41 -2.35
N ASP A 156 80.35 -12.90 -1.96
CA ASP A 156 81.63 -12.82 -2.68
C ASP A 156 82.66 -13.74 -1.99
#